data_AF-A0A3P8D207-F1
#
_entry.id   AF-A0A3P8D207-F1
#
_cell.length_a   1.000
_cell.length_b   1.000
_cell.length_c   1.000
_cell.angle_alpha   90.00
_cell.angle_beta   90.00
_cell.angle_gamma   90.00
#
_symmetry.space_group_name_H-M   'P 1'
#
loop_
_entity.id
_entity.type
_entity.pdbx_description
1 polymer ?
#
loop_
_entity_poly.entity_id
_entity_poly.type
_entity_poly.pdbx_seq_one_letter_code
_entity_poly.pdbx_strand_id
1 'polypeptide(L)'
;MSLEVERLETECDVKEAQKSELETRIDELMCRLDQSKAESSSKINELMDELNSSTANATAFESDLNKTRTALVAESERRAAVEHEMGLMREQLLQNANLLASPHFSRSGSMRSEQGRQPFSLLGPDGHSVSLNSGSSDLDEIALILHQQKMINELRMRSEQYQRENERLRNVVDASSLVDSLEKRSSLRSFEAHKLQELESAYARMKLEVERLVEEKANGGLENMNVKLLLDRIMEDNDRFSHSCASISCAHSRRREESAELRAMLTTRFERQTAMAGGSPRPDSGHWSAGHSDDGSSDLDEELCLERQCRRQKTLVENLNRMLVDRNREIEKLEKRLLETTPTFVSPSNFSVLTADCSWSSISSSSSPSDRRSPRPLSERLEAVCNVAQFLAPSLIVMWFAYNKM
;
A
#
# COMPACT_ATOMS: atom_id res chain seq x y z
N MET A 1 -93.00 30.63 30.99
CA MET A 1 -92.58 29.23 30.71
C MET A 1 -91.81 29.11 29.40
N SER A 2 -92.30 29.61 28.26
CA SER A 2 -91.62 29.47 26.96
C SER A 2 -90.15 29.94 26.93
N LEU A 3 -89.86 31.12 27.50
CA LEU A 3 -88.51 31.68 27.50
C LEU A 3 -87.48 30.88 28.33
N GLU A 4 -87.94 30.19 29.38
CA GLU A 4 -87.04 29.37 30.21
C GLU A 4 -86.72 28.03 29.53
N VAL A 5 -87.66 27.49 28.76
CA VAL A 5 -87.44 26.27 27.95
C VAL A 5 -86.41 26.53 26.86
N GLU A 6 -86.55 27.64 26.13
CA GLU A 6 -85.61 28.05 25.07
C GLU A 6 -84.19 28.33 25.63
N ARG A 7 -84.10 28.92 26.83
CA ARG A 7 -82.82 29.08 27.54
C ARG A 7 -82.19 27.75 27.92
N LEU A 8 -82.98 26.77 28.36
CA LEU A 8 -82.49 25.44 28.74
C LEU A 8 -82.09 24.60 27.52
N GLU A 9 -82.78 24.74 26.38
CA GLU A 9 -82.43 24.10 25.12
C GLU A 9 -81.08 24.60 24.62
N THR A 10 -80.89 25.93 24.57
CA THR A 10 -79.60 26.52 24.19
C THR A 10 -78.47 26.14 25.16
N GLU A 11 -78.74 26.03 26.46
CA GLU A 11 -77.77 25.53 27.44
C GLU A 11 -77.41 24.05 27.20
N CYS A 12 -78.39 23.20 26.82
CA CYS A 12 -78.14 21.80 26.47
C CYS A 12 -77.29 21.67 25.20
N ASP A 13 -77.61 22.44 24.15
CA ASP A 13 -76.85 22.43 22.89
C ASP A 13 -75.39 22.85 23.11
N VAL A 14 -75.17 23.88 23.92
CA VAL A 14 -73.81 24.33 24.28
C VAL A 14 -73.07 23.24 25.07
N LYS A 15 -73.73 22.58 26.02
CA LYS A 15 -73.10 21.48 26.78
C LYS A 15 -72.83 20.26 25.92
N GLU A 16 -73.68 19.94 24.96
CA GLU A 16 -73.47 18.85 24.01
C GLU A 16 -72.33 19.15 23.05
N ALA A 17 -72.23 20.39 22.55
CA ALA A 17 -71.08 20.85 21.78
C ALA A 17 -69.77 20.77 22.58
N GLN A 18 -69.75 21.27 23.81
CA GLN A 18 -68.59 21.18 24.71
C GLN A 18 -68.20 19.73 25.00
N LYS A 19 -69.19 18.86 25.22
CA LYS A 19 -68.95 17.43 25.41
C LYS A 19 -68.31 16.81 24.17
N SER A 20 -68.82 17.09 22.98
CA SER A 20 -68.26 16.58 21.73
C SER A 20 -66.82 17.07 21.50
N GLU A 21 -66.54 18.34 21.81
CA GLU A 21 -65.18 18.90 21.72
C GLU A 21 -64.23 18.19 22.70
N LEU A 22 -64.66 17.95 23.94
CA LEU A 22 -63.86 17.22 24.92
C LEU A 22 -63.63 15.77 24.52
N GLU A 23 -64.63 15.08 23.94
CA GLU A 23 -64.49 13.72 23.41
C GLU A 23 -63.45 13.67 22.28
N THR A 24 -63.54 14.57 21.30
CA THR A 24 -62.55 14.65 20.21
C THR A 24 -61.13 14.91 20.74
N ARG A 25 -61.00 15.79 21.74
CA ARG A 25 -59.71 16.11 22.36
C ARG A 25 -59.14 14.94 23.15
N ILE A 26 -59.99 14.13 23.78
CA ILE A 26 -59.57 12.88 24.44
C ILE A 26 -59.05 11.90 23.39
N ASP A 27 -59.77 11.69 22.29
CA ASP A 27 -59.37 10.77 21.23
C ASP A 27 -58.06 11.18 20.56
N GLU A 28 -57.86 12.48 20.29
CA GLU A 28 -56.59 13.02 19.79
C GLU A 28 -55.43 12.76 20.74
N LEU A 29 -55.64 12.99 22.04
CA LEU A 29 -54.62 12.75 23.06
C LEU A 29 -54.31 11.25 23.21
N MET A 30 -55.31 10.37 23.11
CA MET A 30 -55.09 8.92 23.10
C MET A 30 -54.30 8.49 21.87
N CYS A 31 -54.64 8.97 20.68
CA CYS A 31 -53.90 8.66 19.45
C CYS A 31 -52.43 9.10 19.53
N ARG A 32 -52.18 10.30 20.07
CA ARG A 32 -50.80 10.80 20.29
C ARG A 32 -50.03 9.96 21.31
N LEU A 33 -50.70 9.50 22.37
CA LEU A 33 -50.10 8.63 23.37
C LEU A 33 -49.73 7.28 22.77
N ASP A 34 -50.64 6.66 22.01
CA ASP A 34 -50.41 5.37 21.37
C ASP A 34 -49.31 5.44 20.32
N GLN A 35 -49.27 6.51 19.52
CA GLN A 35 -48.18 6.78 18.59
C GLN A 35 -46.83 6.89 19.32
N SER A 36 -46.76 7.72 20.37
CA SER A 36 -45.52 7.90 21.14
C SER A 36 -45.07 6.60 21.81
N LYS A 37 -46.00 5.77 22.26
CA LYS A 37 -45.72 4.44 22.83
C LYS A 37 -45.19 3.47 21.77
N ALA A 38 -45.77 3.46 20.57
CA ALA A 38 -45.30 2.64 19.46
C ALA A 38 -43.89 3.05 19.00
N GLU A 39 -43.64 4.35 18.86
CA GLU A 39 -42.32 4.91 18.52
C GLU A 39 -41.28 4.56 19.59
N SER A 40 -41.61 4.74 20.86
CA SER A 40 -40.73 4.38 21.98
C SER A 40 -40.42 2.88 22.02
N SER A 41 -41.44 2.03 21.79
CA SER A 41 -41.26 0.58 21.72
C SER A 41 -40.39 0.16 20.54
N SER A 42 -40.58 0.77 19.36
CA SER A 42 -39.72 0.54 18.19
C SER A 42 -38.28 0.91 18.50
N LYS A 43 -38.07 2.05 19.16
CA LYS A 43 -36.72 2.51 19.49
C LYS A 43 -36.01 1.62 20.51
N ILE A 44 -36.75 1.08 21.48
CA ILE A 44 -36.20 0.11 22.44
C ILE A 44 -35.75 -1.16 21.72
N ASN A 45 -36.52 -1.66 20.76
CA ASN A 45 -36.15 -2.85 20.00
C ASN A 45 -34.90 -2.62 19.13
N GLU A 46 -34.82 -1.49 18.42
CA GLU A 46 -33.63 -1.12 17.65
C GLU A 46 -32.37 -1.07 18.53
N LEU A 47 -32.45 -0.39 19.68
CA LEU A 47 -31.31 -0.29 20.61
C LEU A 47 -30.94 -1.64 21.21
N MET A 48 -31.91 -2.54 21.41
CA MET A 48 -31.65 -3.91 21.88
C MET A 48 -30.91 -4.73 20.81
N ASP A 49 -31.30 -4.61 19.55
CA ASP A 49 -30.62 -5.29 18.42
C ASP A 49 -29.19 -4.75 18.22
N GLU A 50 -29.00 -3.43 18.31
CA GLU A 50 -27.67 -2.81 18.29
C GLU A 50 -26.80 -3.29 19.46
N LEU A 51 -27.35 -3.37 20.67
CA LEU A 51 -26.64 -3.88 21.84
C LEU A 51 -26.25 -5.35 21.67
N ASN A 52 -27.15 -6.18 21.16
CA ASN A 52 -26.89 -7.60 20.91
C ASN A 52 -25.80 -7.80 19.85
N SER A 53 -25.86 -7.04 18.76
CA SER A 53 -24.85 -7.04 17.70
C SER A 53 -23.48 -6.59 18.23
N SER A 54 -23.45 -5.49 18.97
CA SER A 54 -22.22 -4.98 19.62
C SER A 54 -21.63 -6.00 20.60
N THR A 55 -22.48 -6.65 21.40
CA THR A 55 -22.06 -7.69 22.35
C THR A 55 -21.46 -8.89 21.63
N ALA A 56 -22.10 -9.37 20.56
CA ALA A 56 -21.57 -10.46 19.75
C ALA A 56 -20.20 -10.12 19.15
N ASN A 57 -20.05 -8.91 18.58
CA ASN A 57 -18.78 -8.45 18.04
C ASN A 57 -17.70 -8.34 19.12
N ALA A 58 -18.03 -7.84 20.31
CA ALA A 58 -17.09 -7.77 21.43
C ALA A 58 -16.57 -9.15 21.82
N THR A 59 -17.44 -10.17 21.90
CA THR A 59 -17.02 -11.54 22.22
C THR A 59 -16.14 -12.16 21.12
N ALA A 60 -16.42 -11.85 19.85
CA ALA A 60 -15.59 -12.29 18.73
C ALA A 60 -14.18 -11.68 18.78
N PHE A 61 -14.09 -10.37 19.02
CA PHE A 61 -12.80 -9.69 19.18
C PHE A 61 -12.02 -10.18 20.39
N GLU A 62 -12.68 -10.49 21.50
CA GLU A 62 -12.04 -11.06 22.68
C GLU A 62 -11.48 -12.47 22.40
N SER A 63 -12.20 -13.29 21.64
CA SER A 63 -11.72 -14.59 21.18
C SER A 63 -10.45 -14.47 20.32
N ASP A 64 -10.45 -13.57 19.34
CA ASP A 64 -9.31 -13.37 18.44
C ASP A 64 -8.10 -12.74 19.16
N LEU A 65 -8.34 -11.86 20.12
CA LEU A 65 -7.31 -11.31 20.98
C LEU A 65 -6.65 -12.40 21.83
N ASN A 66 -7.40 -13.37 22.32
CA ASN A 66 -6.84 -14.52 23.04
C ASN A 66 -6.05 -15.46 22.12
N LYS A 67 -6.51 -15.71 20.90
CA LYS A 67 -5.76 -16.49 19.89
C LYS A 67 -4.44 -15.82 19.52
N THR A 68 -4.45 -14.51 19.30
CA THR A 68 -3.23 -13.76 18.95
C THR A 68 -2.24 -13.70 20.12
N ARG A 69 -2.72 -13.53 21.37
CA ARG A 69 -1.88 -13.60 22.57
C ARG A 69 -1.21 -14.97 22.73
N THR A 70 -1.95 -16.06 22.54
CA THR A 70 -1.39 -17.42 22.65
C THR A 70 -0.35 -17.69 21.55
N ALA A 71 -0.61 -17.26 20.32
CA ALA A 71 0.37 -17.34 19.22
C ALA A 71 1.64 -16.52 19.51
N LEU A 72 1.50 -15.32 20.08
CA LEU A 72 2.64 -14.47 20.46
C LEU A 72 3.51 -15.12 21.52
N VAL A 73 2.92 -15.74 22.55
CA VAL A 73 3.67 -16.48 23.58
C VAL A 73 4.44 -17.64 22.94
N ALA A 74 3.78 -18.45 22.12
CA ALA A 74 4.43 -19.58 21.44
C ALA A 74 5.58 -19.14 20.51
N GLU A 75 5.44 -18.01 19.81
CA GLU A 75 6.50 -17.43 19.00
C GLU A 75 7.67 -16.94 19.85
N SER A 76 7.39 -16.29 20.98
CA SER A 76 8.42 -15.79 21.90
C SER A 76 9.25 -16.91 22.51
N GLU A 77 8.62 -18.02 22.87
CA GLU A 77 9.29 -19.22 23.37
C GLU A 77 10.17 -19.86 22.29
N ARG A 78 9.68 -19.93 21.04
CA ARG A 78 10.46 -20.46 19.92
C ARG A 78 11.68 -19.61 19.61
N ARG A 79 11.55 -18.28 19.64
CA ARG A 79 12.69 -17.36 19.47
C ARG A 79 13.70 -17.52 20.58
N ALA A 80 13.27 -17.60 21.83
CA ALA A 80 14.16 -17.82 22.98
C ALA A 80 14.94 -19.15 22.84
N ALA A 81 14.30 -20.22 22.35
CA ALA A 81 14.95 -21.49 22.09
C ALA A 81 16.04 -21.39 21.01
N VAL A 82 15.75 -20.71 19.90
CA VAL A 82 16.72 -20.49 18.81
C VAL A 82 17.88 -19.61 19.27
N GLU A 83 17.62 -18.53 20.02
CA GLU A 83 18.67 -17.68 20.58
C GLU A 83 19.60 -18.45 21.52
N HIS A 84 19.03 -19.33 22.36
CA HIS A 84 19.81 -20.21 23.22
C HIS A 84 20.69 -21.17 22.39
N GLU A 85 20.16 -21.80 21.35
CA GLU A 85 20.92 -22.69 20.45
C GLU A 85 22.05 -21.95 19.72
N MET A 86 21.79 -20.74 19.22
CA MET A 86 22.84 -19.89 18.64
C MET A 86 23.93 -19.55 19.65
N GLY A 87 23.57 -19.31 20.91
CA GLY A 87 24.51 -19.11 22.02
C GLY A 87 25.45 -20.30 22.18
N LEU A 88 24.90 -21.51 22.21
CA LEU A 88 25.68 -22.75 22.30
C LEU A 88 26.59 -22.95 21.08
N MET A 89 26.09 -22.70 19.86
CA MET A 89 26.90 -22.80 18.64
C MET A 89 28.06 -21.80 18.66
N ARG A 90 27.83 -20.57 19.11
CA ARG A 90 28.86 -19.54 19.25
C ARG A 90 29.92 -19.96 20.27
N GLU A 91 29.51 -20.52 21.40
CA GLU A 91 30.42 -21.03 22.42
C GLU A 91 31.27 -22.18 21.88
N GLN A 92 30.67 -23.14 21.17
CA GLN A 92 31.39 -24.24 20.56
C GLN A 92 32.41 -23.76 19.51
N LEU A 93 32.05 -22.78 18.68
CA LEU A 93 32.98 -22.18 17.72
C LEU A 93 34.15 -21.47 18.42
N LEU A 94 33.90 -20.79 19.53
CA LEU A 94 34.95 -20.19 20.35
C LEU A 94 35.87 -21.25 20.97
N GLN A 95 35.32 -22.35 21.47
CA GLN A 95 36.11 -23.47 21.98
C GLN A 95 36.98 -24.08 20.88
N ASN A 96 36.45 -24.28 19.67
CA ASN A 96 37.21 -24.77 18.51
C ASN A 96 38.33 -23.80 18.10
N ALA A 97 38.04 -22.49 18.07
CA ALA A 97 39.04 -21.48 17.79
C ALA A 97 40.17 -21.49 18.83
N ASN A 98 39.84 -21.65 20.11
CA ASN A 98 40.82 -21.75 21.19
C ASN A 98 41.68 -23.03 21.09
N LEU A 99 41.11 -24.16 20.67
CA LEU A 99 41.86 -25.39 20.39
C LEU A 99 42.84 -25.19 19.24
N LEU A 100 42.41 -24.54 18.15
CA LEU A 100 43.27 -24.26 17.00
C LEU A 100 44.35 -23.21 17.30
N ALA A 101 44.07 -22.27 18.19
CA ALA A 101 45.03 -21.27 18.66
C ALA A 101 45.99 -21.83 19.75
N SER A 102 45.76 -23.05 20.24
CA SER A 102 46.59 -23.63 21.28
C SER A 102 48.00 -23.98 20.75
N PRO A 103 49.07 -23.78 21.56
CA PRO A 103 50.47 -23.92 21.13
C PRO A 103 50.85 -25.31 20.58
N HIS A 104 50.02 -26.33 20.82
CA HIS A 104 50.20 -27.70 20.31
C HIS A 104 50.07 -27.80 18.78
N PHE A 105 49.27 -26.94 18.13
CA PHE A 105 49.16 -26.89 16.66
C PHE A 105 50.22 -26.00 16.01
N SER A 106 50.80 -25.05 16.75
CA SER A 106 51.87 -24.17 16.26
C SER A 106 53.24 -24.85 16.13
N ARG A 107 53.38 -26.12 16.54
CA ARG A 107 54.67 -26.84 16.59
C ARG A 107 54.78 -28.07 15.68
N SER A 108 53.88 -28.24 14.71
CA SER A 108 54.07 -29.20 13.62
C SER A 108 54.62 -28.46 12.42
N GLY A 109 55.95 -28.34 12.38
CA GLY A 109 56.68 -27.73 11.28
C GLY A 109 56.33 -28.39 9.94
N SER A 110 56.02 -27.54 8.96
CA SER A 110 56.38 -27.70 7.55
C SER A 110 56.48 -29.14 7.02
N MET A 111 55.33 -29.74 6.70
CA MET A 111 55.28 -30.92 5.81
C MET A 111 55.72 -30.61 4.35
N ARG A 112 56.23 -29.41 4.08
CA ARG A 112 56.61 -28.93 2.75
C ARG A 112 58.13 -28.86 2.52
N SER A 113 58.98 -29.23 3.48
CA SER A 113 60.44 -29.03 3.37
C SER A 113 61.30 -30.29 3.19
N GLU A 114 60.73 -31.50 3.04
CA GLU A 114 61.52 -32.75 2.89
C GLU A 114 61.53 -33.36 1.48
N GLN A 115 61.42 -32.55 0.42
CA GLN A 115 61.57 -33.02 -0.98
C GLN A 115 62.88 -32.56 -1.66
N GLY A 116 63.91 -32.26 -0.85
CA GLY A 116 65.17 -31.66 -1.29
C GLY A 116 66.45 -32.46 -1.02
N ARG A 117 66.39 -33.74 -0.61
CA ARG A 117 67.59 -34.58 -0.52
C ARG A 117 67.36 -35.93 -1.20
N GLN A 118 67.92 -36.06 -2.40
CA GLN A 118 68.24 -37.35 -2.99
C GLN A 118 69.34 -38.05 -2.20
N PRO A 119 69.26 -39.37 -2.04
CA PRO A 119 70.26 -40.20 -2.70
C PRO A 119 69.59 -41.31 -3.51
N PHE A 120 69.39 -41.07 -4.80
CA PHE A 120 69.33 -42.17 -5.77
C PHE A 120 70.72 -42.80 -5.85
N SER A 121 70.91 -43.92 -5.16
CA SER A 121 71.94 -44.90 -5.52
C SER A 121 71.22 -46.12 -6.09
N LEU A 122 71.29 -46.22 -7.41
CA LEU A 122 70.88 -47.37 -8.20
C LEU A 122 72.10 -48.31 -8.26
N LEU A 123 71.97 -49.51 -7.68
CA LEU A 123 72.47 -50.82 -8.12
C LEU A 123 72.93 -51.75 -6.97
N GLY A 124 72.47 -53.00 -7.06
CA GLY A 124 73.00 -54.18 -6.36
C GLY A 124 72.06 -55.38 -6.55
N PRO A 125 72.41 -56.40 -7.35
CA PRO A 125 71.59 -57.57 -7.63
C PRO A 125 71.76 -58.65 -6.55
N ASP A 126 71.87 -58.29 -5.28
CA ASP A 126 72.05 -59.23 -4.18
C ASP A 126 71.03 -58.94 -3.08
N GLY A 127 70.14 -59.91 -2.89
CA GLY A 127 68.96 -59.81 -2.06
C GLY A 127 69.24 -59.50 -0.59
N HIS A 128 68.75 -58.36 -0.14
CA HIS A 128 68.29 -58.19 1.24
C HIS A 128 66.90 -57.55 1.22
N SER A 129 65.92 -58.40 1.53
CA SER A 129 64.52 -58.04 1.75
C SER A 129 64.38 -57.05 2.91
N VAL A 130 63.61 -56.01 2.67
CA VAL A 130 63.14 -55.03 3.64
C VAL A 130 62.48 -55.75 4.82
N SER A 131 62.95 -55.43 6.03
CA SER A 131 62.33 -55.85 7.28
C SER A 131 60.91 -55.30 7.37
N LEU A 132 59.91 -56.14 7.15
CA LEU A 132 58.52 -55.85 7.47
C LEU A 132 58.37 -55.87 9.00
N ASN A 133 58.66 -54.74 9.63
CA ASN A 133 58.18 -54.42 10.96
C ASN A 133 56.78 -53.76 10.88
N SER A 134 55.90 -54.24 9.99
CA SER A 134 54.50 -53.79 9.88
C SER A 134 53.56 -54.92 10.25
N GLY A 135 52.92 -54.80 11.41
CA GLY A 135 51.87 -55.74 11.83
C GLY A 135 50.93 -55.18 12.90
N SER A 136 51.06 -53.90 13.27
CA SER A 136 50.31 -53.30 14.38
C SER A 136 49.80 -51.89 14.08
N SER A 137 50.59 -51.03 13.40
CA SER A 137 50.18 -49.65 13.08
C SER A 137 49.19 -49.54 11.93
N ASP A 138 49.24 -50.44 10.95
CA ASP A 138 48.40 -50.36 9.74
C ASP A 138 46.92 -50.59 10.05
N LEU A 139 46.60 -51.43 11.05
CA LEU A 139 45.22 -51.67 11.49
C LEU A 139 44.61 -50.45 12.19
N ASP A 140 45.40 -49.74 12.99
CA ASP A 140 44.98 -48.52 13.67
C ASP A 140 44.81 -47.35 12.69
N GLU A 141 45.67 -47.27 11.67
CA GLU A 141 45.55 -46.28 10.58
C GLU A 141 44.30 -46.54 9.72
N ILE A 142 44.01 -47.79 9.38
CA ILE A 142 42.78 -48.18 8.66
C ILE A 142 41.53 -47.86 9.50
N ALA A 143 41.56 -48.10 10.82
CA ALA A 143 40.45 -47.77 11.71
C ALA A 143 40.20 -46.25 11.77
N LEU A 144 41.28 -45.44 11.81
CA LEU A 144 41.20 -43.99 11.76
C LEU A 144 40.60 -43.49 10.45
N ILE A 145 41.01 -44.06 9.32
CA ILE A 145 40.47 -43.73 7.99
C ILE A 145 38.97 -44.01 7.93
N LEU A 146 38.52 -45.18 8.42
CA LEU A 146 37.10 -45.52 8.45
C LEU A 146 36.29 -44.57 9.35
N HIS A 147 36.84 -44.17 10.50
CA HIS A 147 36.22 -43.18 11.38
C HIS A 147 36.11 -41.80 10.70
N GLN A 148 37.16 -41.36 10.00
CA GLN A 148 37.15 -40.12 9.22
C GLN A 148 36.12 -40.19 8.08
N GLN A 149 36.03 -41.34 7.37
CA GLN A 149 35.04 -41.57 6.32
C GLN A 149 33.61 -41.43 6.85
N LYS A 150 33.34 -42.01 8.03
CA LYS A 150 32.05 -41.90 8.72
C LYS A 150 31.73 -40.44 9.06
N MET A 151 32.68 -39.72 9.65
CA MET A 151 32.50 -38.30 9.99
C MET A 151 32.24 -37.44 8.75
N ILE A 152 32.96 -37.67 7.66
CA ILE A 152 32.76 -36.98 6.37
C ILE A 152 31.35 -37.24 5.84
N ASN A 153 30.86 -38.48 5.92
CA ASN A 153 29.50 -38.81 5.50
C ASN A 153 28.44 -38.14 6.38
N GLU A 154 28.63 -38.12 7.70
CA GLU A 154 27.73 -37.42 8.62
C GLU A 154 27.69 -35.91 8.33
N LEU A 155 28.84 -35.29 8.06
CA LEU A 155 28.93 -33.88 7.69
C LEU A 155 28.25 -33.59 6.35
N ARG A 156 28.41 -34.46 5.35
CA ARG A 156 27.71 -34.34 4.06
C ARG A 156 26.21 -34.41 4.24
N MET A 157 25.71 -35.41 4.96
CA MET A 157 24.28 -35.55 5.24
C MET A 157 23.71 -34.34 5.96
N ARG A 158 24.42 -33.82 6.98
CA ARG A 158 24.02 -32.62 7.71
C ARG A 158 24.05 -31.37 6.82
N SER A 159 25.05 -31.23 5.97
CA SER A 159 25.15 -30.13 5.00
C SER A 159 23.99 -30.14 4.01
N GLU A 160 23.67 -31.31 3.43
CA GLU A 160 22.54 -31.44 2.51
C GLU A 160 21.20 -31.18 3.21
N GLN A 161 21.07 -31.58 4.48
CA GLN A 161 19.89 -31.28 5.29
C GLN A 161 19.73 -29.76 5.49
N TYR A 162 20.80 -29.04 5.86
CA TYR A 162 20.75 -27.58 5.99
C TYR A 162 20.50 -26.89 4.66
N GLN A 163 20.99 -27.44 3.55
CA GLN A 163 20.72 -26.89 2.22
C GLN A 163 19.23 -26.99 1.88
N ARG A 164 18.61 -28.16 2.07
CA ARG A 164 17.17 -28.37 1.87
C ARG A 164 16.33 -27.48 2.79
N GLU A 165 16.75 -27.34 4.05
CA GLU A 165 16.04 -26.48 5.01
C GLU A 165 16.17 -24.99 4.67
N ASN A 166 17.34 -24.53 4.20
CA ASN A 166 17.50 -23.15 3.72
C ASN A 166 16.64 -22.87 2.49
N GLU A 167 16.56 -23.81 1.55
CA GLU A 167 15.68 -23.70 0.39
C GLU A 167 14.21 -23.64 0.81
N ARG A 168 13.81 -24.46 1.78
CA ARG A 168 12.47 -24.40 2.39
C ARG A 168 12.20 -23.03 3.03
N LEU A 169 13.15 -22.48 3.79
CA LEU A 169 13.01 -21.17 4.44
C LEU A 169 12.91 -20.03 3.41
N ARG A 170 13.72 -20.05 2.34
CA ARG A 170 13.60 -19.07 1.25
C ARG A 170 12.21 -19.11 0.63
N ASN A 171 11.72 -20.31 0.29
CA ASN A 171 10.38 -20.48 -0.26
C ASN A 171 9.28 -19.93 0.68
N VAL A 172 9.43 -20.09 2.00
CA VAL A 172 8.51 -19.54 2.99
C VAL A 172 8.57 -18.01 3.02
N VAL A 173 9.77 -17.43 2.96
CA VAL A 173 9.95 -15.96 2.91
C VAL A 173 9.33 -15.38 1.64
N ASP A 174 9.58 -16.00 0.49
CA ASP A 174 9.03 -15.56 -0.80
C ASP A 174 7.50 -15.66 -0.81
N ALA A 175 6.95 -16.76 -0.29
CA ALA A 175 5.51 -16.92 -0.10
C ALA A 175 4.93 -15.85 0.85
N SER A 176 5.63 -15.52 1.94
CA SER A 176 5.19 -14.48 2.88
C SER A 176 5.17 -13.10 2.24
N SER A 177 6.20 -12.75 1.48
CA SER A 177 6.26 -11.52 0.69
C SER A 177 5.10 -11.41 -0.31
N LEU A 178 4.75 -12.52 -0.97
CA LEU A 178 3.60 -12.57 -1.88
C LEU A 178 2.28 -12.33 -1.13
N VAL A 179 2.10 -12.94 0.05
CA VAL A 179 0.93 -12.73 0.91
C VAL A 179 0.82 -11.28 1.34
N ASP A 180 1.89 -10.66 1.84
CA ASP A 180 1.91 -9.24 2.22
C ASP A 180 1.51 -8.33 1.04
N SER A 181 1.99 -8.65 -0.17
CA SER A 181 1.63 -7.90 -1.39
C SER A 181 0.14 -8.05 -1.75
N LEU A 182 -0.44 -9.24 -1.51
CA LEU A 182 -1.85 -9.52 -1.74
C LEU A 182 -2.72 -8.79 -0.70
N GLU A 183 -2.33 -8.78 0.57
CA GLU A 183 -3.02 -8.07 1.64
C GLU A 183 -3.01 -6.55 1.41
N LYS A 184 -1.88 -5.98 0.97
CA LYS A 184 -1.80 -4.57 0.55
C LYS A 184 -2.74 -4.25 -0.60
N ARG A 185 -2.81 -5.11 -1.62
CA ARG A 185 -3.75 -4.92 -2.74
C ARG A 185 -5.21 -5.12 -2.33
N SER A 186 -5.47 -6.03 -1.41
CA SER A 186 -6.82 -6.26 -0.86
C SER A 186 -7.30 -5.05 -0.06
N SER A 187 -6.46 -4.55 0.84
CA SER A 187 -6.74 -3.35 1.65
C SER A 187 -6.86 -2.07 0.80
N LEU A 188 -6.05 -1.93 -0.25
CA LEU A 188 -6.22 -0.83 -1.20
C LEU A 188 -7.57 -0.90 -1.91
N ARG A 189 -7.97 -2.09 -2.41
CA ARG A 189 -9.27 -2.27 -3.06
C ARG A 189 -10.44 -2.02 -2.11
N SER A 190 -10.36 -2.44 -0.85
CA SER A 190 -11.43 -2.16 0.12
C SER A 190 -11.50 -0.66 0.45
N PHE A 191 -10.37 0.02 0.57
CA PHE A 191 -10.32 1.47 0.74
C PHE A 191 -10.90 2.20 -0.48
N GLU A 192 -10.51 1.83 -1.69
CA GLU A 192 -11.02 2.40 -2.94
C GLU A 192 -12.53 2.19 -3.08
N ALA A 193 -13.03 1.00 -2.76
CA ALA A 193 -14.47 0.71 -2.76
C ALA A 193 -15.22 1.58 -1.73
N HIS A 194 -14.67 1.75 -0.53
CA HIS A 194 -15.27 2.61 0.48
C HIS A 194 -15.27 4.08 0.05
N LYS A 195 -14.17 4.57 -0.55
CA LYS A 195 -14.08 5.93 -1.09
C LYS A 195 -15.02 6.16 -2.26
N LEU A 196 -15.20 5.18 -3.13
CA LEU A 196 -16.19 5.22 -4.19
C LEU A 196 -17.60 5.37 -3.61
N GLN A 197 -17.96 4.55 -2.63
CA GLN A 197 -19.27 4.61 -1.97
C GLN A 197 -19.51 5.96 -1.26
N GLU A 198 -18.49 6.51 -0.60
CA GLU A 198 -18.58 7.86 -0.02
C GLU A 198 -18.89 8.92 -1.09
N LEU A 199 -18.17 8.88 -2.22
CA LEU A 199 -18.36 9.79 -3.35
C LEU A 199 -19.73 9.63 -4.00
N GLU A 200 -20.20 8.40 -4.22
CA GLU A 200 -21.54 8.11 -4.73
C GLU A 200 -22.62 8.66 -3.81
N SER A 201 -22.46 8.49 -2.48
CA SER A 201 -23.39 9.03 -1.50
C SER A 201 -23.39 10.56 -1.49
N ALA A 202 -22.22 11.19 -1.63
CA ALA A 202 -22.10 12.65 -1.70
C ALA A 202 -22.73 13.20 -2.98
N TYR A 203 -22.49 12.53 -4.11
CA TYR A 203 -23.11 12.86 -5.39
C TYR A 203 -24.64 12.74 -5.32
N ALA A 204 -25.16 11.65 -4.74
CA ALA A 204 -26.60 11.46 -4.55
C ALA A 204 -27.22 12.57 -3.68
N ARG A 205 -26.56 12.95 -2.57
CA ARG A 205 -27.00 14.08 -1.73
C ARG A 205 -27.02 15.40 -2.50
N MET A 206 -25.96 15.69 -3.24
CA MET A 206 -25.86 16.93 -4.03
C MET A 206 -26.91 16.96 -5.14
N LYS A 207 -27.17 15.82 -5.80
CA LYS A 207 -28.22 15.69 -6.80
C LYS A 207 -29.59 16.03 -6.22
N LEU A 208 -29.94 15.46 -5.07
CA LEU A 208 -31.20 15.75 -4.39
C LEU A 208 -31.31 17.23 -4.00
N GLU A 209 -30.23 17.85 -3.53
CA GLU A 209 -30.24 19.27 -3.17
C GLU A 209 -30.44 20.18 -4.40
N VAL A 210 -29.85 19.82 -5.54
CA VAL A 210 -30.07 20.52 -6.82
C VAL A 210 -31.49 20.32 -7.32
N GLU A 211 -32.04 19.10 -7.26
CA GLU A 211 -33.43 18.82 -7.61
C GLU A 211 -34.40 19.63 -6.74
N ARG A 212 -34.15 19.68 -5.42
CA ARG A 212 -34.89 20.52 -4.47
C ARG A 212 -34.84 22.01 -4.83
N LEU A 213 -33.67 22.53 -5.21
CA LEU A 213 -33.53 23.94 -5.65
C LEU A 213 -34.28 24.21 -6.96
N VAL A 214 -34.33 23.24 -7.88
CA VAL A 214 -35.11 23.35 -9.12
C VAL A 214 -36.61 23.37 -8.81
N GLU A 215 -37.08 22.57 -7.86
CA GLU A 215 -38.46 22.60 -7.38
C GLU A 215 -38.81 23.92 -6.67
N GLU A 216 -37.93 24.43 -5.80
CA GLU A 216 -38.10 25.75 -5.17
C GLU A 216 -38.21 26.86 -6.22
N LYS A 217 -37.38 26.81 -7.26
CA LYS A 217 -37.44 27.74 -8.39
C LYS A 217 -38.76 27.63 -9.14
N ALA A 218 -39.25 26.42 -9.39
CA ALA A 218 -40.50 26.18 -10.10
C ALA A 218 -41.72 26.67 -9.30
N ASN A 219 -41.69 26.53 -7.97
CA ASN A 219 -42.81 26.86 -7.08
C ASN A 219 -42.82 28.32 -6.60
N GLY A 220 -41.66 28.96 -6.47
CA GLY A 220 -41.51 30.28 -5.84
C GLY A 220 -40.66 31.30 -6.61
N GLY A 221 -40.17 30.95 -7.80
CA GLY A 221 -39.27 31.81 -8.57
C GLY A 221 -37.83 31.86 -8.04
N LEU A 222 -36.99 32.68 -8.65
CA LEU A 222 -35.55 32.72 -8.35
C LEU A 222 -35.22 33.21 -6.92
N GLU A 223 -36.09 34.05 -6.36
CA GLU A 223 -35.87 34.71 -5.06
C GLU A 223 -36.08 33.76 -3.88
N ASN A 224 -36.84 32.67 -4.09
CA ASN A 224 -37.11 31.66 -3.07
C ASN A 224 -36.09 30.50 -3.06
N MET A 225 -35.12 30.46 -3.99
CA MET A 225 -34.11 29.41 -4.03
C MET A 225 -33.07 29.60 -2.92
N ASN A 226 -32.87 28.59 -2.08
CA ASN A 226 -31.85 28.66 -1.02
C ASN A 226 -30.45 28.24 -1.48
N VAL A 227 -29.92 28.91 -2.52
CA VAL A 227 -28.61 28.60 -3.12
C VAL A 227 -27.46 28.83 -2.13
N LYS A 228 -27.63 29.77 -1.19
CA LYS A 228 -26.62 30.11 -0.18
C LYS A 228 -26.29 28.92 0.72
N LEU A 229 -27.30 28.18 1.19
CA LEU A 229 -27.07 26.99 2.02
C LEU A 229 -26.30 25.89 1.27
N LEU A 230 -26.56 25.70 -0.03
CA LEU A 230 -25.79 24.75 -0.85
C LEU A 230 -24.32 25.17 -0.97
N LEU A 231 -24.07 26.45 -1.24
CA LEU A 231 -22.72 27.01 -1.33
C LEU A 231 -21.95 26.89 -0.02
N ASP A 232 -22.56 27.27 1.11
CA ASP A 232 -21.93 27.20 2.43
C ASP A 232 -21.54 25.75 2.76
N ARG A 233 -22.41 24.78 2.46
CA ARG A 233 -22.12 23.35 2.65
C ARG A 233 -20.99 22.84 1.74
N ILE A 234 -20.94 23.26 0.48
CA ILE A 234 -19.84 22.91 -0.44
C ILE A 234 -18.50 23.48 0.06
N MET A 235 -18.49 24.69 0.62
CA MET A 235 -17.27 25.26 1.18
C MET A 235 -16.80 24.50 2.42
N GLU A 236 -17.70 24.16 3.34
CA GLU A 236 -17.37 23.38 4.54
C GLU A 236 -16.80 21.99 4.21
N ASP A 237 -17.35 21.30 3.21
CA ASP A 237 -16.84 20.00 2.77
C ASP A 237 -15.44 20.11 2.14
N ASN A 238 -15.18 21.17 1.36
CA ASN A 238 -13.86 21.45 0.81
C ASN A 238 -12.82 21.76 1.89
N ASP A 239 -13.19 22.54 2.91
CA ASP A 239 -12.32 22.82 4.04
C ASP A 239 -11.99 21.55 4.82
N ARG A 240 -12.97 20.68 5.08
CA ARG A 240 -12.74 19.37 5.71
C ARG A 240 -11.82 18.49 4.88
N PHE A 241 -11.99 18.47 3.55
CA PHE A 241 -11.14 17.72 2.65
C PHE A 241 -9.69 18.22 2.66
N SER A 242 -9.51 19.55 2.63
CA SER A 242 -8.20 20.21 2.72
C SER A 242 -7.47 19.84 4.02
N HIS A 243 -8.16 19.90 5.16
CA HIS A 243 -7.61 19.48 6.46
C HIS A 243 -7.24 18.00 6.50
N SER A 244 -8.08 17.12 5.92
CA SER A 244 -7.80 15.68 5.85
C SER A 244 -6.54 15.40 5.02
N CYS A 245 -6.42 16.02 3.84
CA CYS A 245 -5.24 15.89 2.98
C CYS A 245 -3.95 16.38 3.68
N ALA A 246 -4.02 17.52 4.37
CA ALA A 246 -2.91 18.05 5.14
C ALA A 246 -2.47 17.08 6.26
N SER A 247 -3.43 16.51 7.00
CA SER A 247 -3.16 15.53 8.06
C SER A 247 -2.49 14.27 7.53
N ILE A 248 -2.99 13.71 6.42
CA ILE A 248 -2.40 12.53 5.77
C ILE A 248 -0.96 12.82 5.29
N SER A 249 -0.73 13.98 4.68
CA SER A 249 0.60 14.41 4.24
C SER A 249 1.58 14.53 5.41
N CYS A 250 1.17 15.17 6.51
CA CYS A 250 1.97 15.28 7.73
C CYS A 250 2.31 13.91 8.33
N ALA A 251 1.33 13.00 8.41
CA ALA A 251 1.55 11.64 8.92
C ALA A 251 2.50 10.82 8.03
N HIS A 252 2.46 11.02 6.71
CA HIS A 252 3.40 10.41 5.78
C HIS A 252 4.82 10.98 5.94
N SER A 253 4.94 12.30 6.10
CA SER A 253 6.23 12.97 6.33
C SER A 253 6.89 12.48 7.62
N ARG A 254 6.13 12.40 8.72
CA ARG A 254 6.62 11.91 10.01
C ARG A 254 7.17 10.48 9.93
N ARG A 255 6.42 9.56 9.30
CA ARG A 255 6.89 8.19 9.10
C ARG A 255 8.15 8.11 8.25
N ARG A 256 8.29 9.00 7.27
CA ARG A 256 9.49 9.07 6.43
C ARG A 256 10.71 9.51 7.24
N GLU A 257 10.55 10.50 8.10
CA GLU A 257 11.58 11.00 9.02
C GLU A 257 12.00 9.91 10.03
N GLU A 258 11.04 9.28 10.71
CA GLU A 258 11.29 8.15 11.63
C GLU A 258 12.04 6.99 10.92
N SER A 259 11.65 6.65 9.69
CA SER A 259 12.35 5.63 8.90
C SER A 259 13.78 6.03 8.52
N ALA A 260 14.02 7.34 8.29
CA ALA A 260 15.35 7.86 7.97
C ALA A 260 16.26 7.84 9.22
N GLU A 261 15.73 8.20 10.39
CA GLU A 261 16.44 8.12 11.66
C GLU A 261 16.82 6.67 12.02
N LEU A 262 15.88 5.71 11.87
CA LEU A 262 16.16 4.30 12.10
C LEU A 262 17.28 3.78 11.18
N ARG A 263 17.23 4.12 9.89
CA ARG A 263 18.32 3.80 8.96
C ARG A 263 19.65 4.42 9.39
N ALA A 264 19.65 5.70 9.77
CA ALA A 264 20.86 6.38 10.22
C ALA A 264 21.44 5.74 11.50
N MET A 265 20.61 5.35 12.45
CA MET A 265 21.04 4.63 13.66
C MET A 265 21.62 3.26 13.34
N LEU A 266 20.98 2.49 12.45
CA LEU A 266 21.49 1.20 11.99
C LEU A 266 22.84 1.36 11.29
N THR A 267 22.95 2.31 10.34
CA THR A 267 24.20 2.63 9.66
C THR A 267 25.30 3.00 10.66
N THR A 268 24.99 3.88 11.63
CA THR A 268 25.95 4.28 12.68
C THR A 268 26.38 3.09 13.55
N ARG A 269 25.46 2.18 13.87
CA ARG A 269 25.75 0.98 14.66
C ARG A 269 26.63 0.02 13.89
N PHE A 270 26.35 -0.20 12.60
CA PHE A 270 27.19 -1.02 11.72
C PHE A 270 28.58 -0.40 11.56
N GLU A 271 28.67 0.91 11.30
CA GLU A 271 29.94 1.63 11.20
C GLU A 271 30.78 1.51 12.48
N ARG A 272 30.17 1.66 13.66
CA ARG A 272 30.85 1.45 14.96
C ARG A 272 31.30 0.01 15.15
N GLN A 273 30.49 -0.98 14.76
CA GLN A 273 30.88 -2.39 14.84
C GLN A 273 32.04 -2.72 13.88
N THR A 274 32.04 -2.17 12.67
CA THR A 274 33.16 -2.33 11.72
C THR A 274 34.41 -1.57 12.16
N ALA A 275 34.27 -0.39 12.77
CA ALA A 275 35.40 0.41 13.27
C ALA A 275 36.02 -0.20 14.54
N MET A 276 35.21 -0.81 15.42
CA MET A 276 35.70 -1.56 16.59
C MET A 276 36.37 -2.89 16.23
N ALA A 277 36.14 -3.41 15.01
CA ALA A 277 36.88 -4.53 14.43
C ALA A 277 38.18 -4.10 13.71
N GLY A 278 38.56 -2.82 13.79
CA GLY A 278 39.71 -2.21 13.13
C GLY A 278 41.08 -2.51 13.74
N GLY A 279 41.32 -3.75 14.14
CA GLY A 279 42.61 -4.23 14.62
C GLY A 279 43.24 -5.30 13.72
N SER A 280 43.28 -5.11 12.39
CA SER A 280 44.09 -5.96 11.49
C SER A 280 44.31 -5.29 10.13
N PRO A 281 45.53 -5.36 9.54
CA PRO A 281 45.94 -4.46 8.49
C PRO A 281 45.33 -4.81 7.14
N ARG A 282 44.99 -3.74 6.41
CA ARG A 282 44.66 -3.74 4.98
C ARG A 282 45.78 -4.43 4.17
N PRO A 283 45.49 -5.42 3.32
CA PRO A 283 46.31 -5.69 2.17
C PRO A 283 45.79 -4.85 0.99
N ASP A 284 46.66 -4.01 0.49
CA ASP A 284 46.52 -3.32 -0.78
C ASP A 284 46.81 -4.30 -1.94
N SER A 285 46.20 -4.01 -3.09
CA SER A 285 46.56 -4.46 -4.45
C SER A 285 46.46 -5.94 -4.86
N GLY A 286 45.69 -6.17 -5.94
CA GLY A 286 46.11 -7.03 -7.05
C GLY A 286 45.21 -8.22 -7.40
N HIS A 287 44.42 -8.04 -8.46
CA HIS A 287 44.05 -9.06 -9.48
C HIS A 287 43.78 -10.50 -9.04
N TRP A 288 42.51 -10.91 -9.09
CA TRP A 288 42.14 -12.19 -9.72
C TRP A 288 40.95 -11.96 -10.65
N SER A 289 41.23 -12.13 -11.93
CA SER A 289 40.24 -12.26 -12.99
C SER A 289 39.60 -13.64 -12.96
N ALA A 290 38.33 -13.68 -13.38
CA ALA A 290 37.65 -14.77 -14.09
C ALA A 290 37.61 -16.16 -13.44
N GLY A 291 36.40 -16.54 -12.99
CA GLY A 291 36.07 -17.93 -12.66
C GLY A 291 34.68 -18.07 -12.05
N HIS A 292 33.64 -17.98 -12.90
CA HIS A 292 32.27 -18.50 -12.76
C HIS A 292 31.83 -19.14 -11.42
N SER A 293 30.79 -18.56 -10.78
CA SER A 293 29.49 -19.24 -10.60
C SER A 293 28.48 -18.32 -9.87
N ASP A 294 27.26 -18.35 -10.36
CA ASP A 294 26.14 -17.41 -10.21
C ASP A 294 25.45 -17.28 -8.84
N ASP A 295 24.63 -16.22 -8.76
CA ASP A 295 23.43 -15.99 -7.93
C ASP A 295 23.56 -15.54 -6.48
N GLY A 296 23.98 -14.28 -6.30
CA GLY A 296 23.73 -13.55 -5.05
C GLY A 296 23.98 -12.04 -5.07
N SER A 297 24.55 -11.48 -6.14
CA SER A 297 24.83 -10.03 -6.26
C SER A 297 23.97 -9.30 -7.29
N SER A 298 23.03 -9.98 -7.98
CA SER A 298 22.19 -9.40 -9.03
C SER A 298 21.24 -8.34 -8.50
N ASP A 299 20.65 -8.56 -7.32
CA ASP A 299 19.54 -7.73 -6.84
C ASP A 299 19.98 -6.31 -6.47
N LEU A 300 21.17 -6.17 -5.87
CA LEU A 300 21.71 -4.85 -5.50
C LEU A 300 22.17 -4.07 -6.76
N ASP A 301 22.78 -4.76 -7.72
CA ASP A 301 23.18 -4.13 -8.98
C ASP A 301 21.98 -3.78 -9.87
N GLU A 302 20.92 -4.60 -9.85
CA GLU A 302 19.64 -4.33 -10.49
C GLU A 302 18.93 -3.15 -9.81
N GLU A 303 18.90 -3.10 -8.48
CA GLU A 303 18.34 -1.98 -7.72
C GLU A 303 19.08 -0.67 -8.02
N LEU A 304 20.42 -0.66 -8.06
CA LEU A 304 21.21 0.51 -8.44
C LEU A 304 21.06 0.90 -9.92
N CYS A 305 20.79 -0.06 -10.80
CA CYS A 305 20.47 0.19 -12.21
C CYS A 305 19.08 0.83 -12.37
N LEU A 306 18.08 0.32 -11.67
CA LEU A 306 16.73 0.88 -11.61
C LEU A 306 16.75 2.27 -10.96
N GLU A 307 17.54 2.48 -9.90
CA GLU A 307 17.70 3.79 -9.27
C GLU A 307 18.30 4.81 -10.25
N ARG A 308 19.35 4.42 -10.99
CA ARG A 308 19.92 5.26 -12.05
C ARG A 308 18.93 5.53 -13.18
N GLN A 309 18.09 4.57 -13.54
CA GLN A 309 17.02 4.76 -14.53
C GLN A 309 15.94 5.72 -14.02
N CYS A 310 15.51 5.59 -12.77
CA CYS A 310 14.57 6.50 -12.11
C CYS A 310 15.11 7.93 -12.05
N ARG A 311 16.38 8.12 -11.69
CA ARG A 311 17.03 9.45 -11.71
C ARG A 311 17.04 10.05 -13.11
N ARG A 312 17.39 9.27 -14.14
CA ARG A 312 17.36 9.72 -15.55
C ARG A 312 15.96 10.10 -16.02
N GLN A 313 14.97 9.27 -15.73
CA GLN A 313 13.56 9.53 -16.07
C GLN A 313 13.04 10.77 -15.34
N LYS A 314 13.39 10.95 -14.07
CA LYS A 314 13.03 12.15 -13.30
C LYS A 314 13.58 13.43 -13.94
N THR A 315 14.85 13.44 -14.30
CA THR A 315 15.45 14.59 -15.01
C THR A 315 14.78 14.86 -16.36
N LEU A 316 14.43 13.81 -17.10
CA LEU A 316 13.71 13.94 -18.36
C LEU A 316 12.31 14.56 -18.15
N VAL A 317 11.57 14.08 -17.15
CA VAL A 317 10.24 14.62 -16.81
C VAL A 317 10.34 16.08 -16.40
N GLU A 318 11.30 16.45 -15.55
CA GLU A 318 11.52 17.83 -15.13
C GLU A 318 11.87 18.75 -16.32
N ASN A 319 12.67 18.26 -17.28
CA ASN A 319 13.00 19.00 -18.50
C ASN A 319 11.79 19.16 -19.43
N LEU A 320 11.01 18.09 -19.64
CA LEU A 320 9.78 18.15 -20.44
C LEU A 320 8.75 19.10 -19.80
N ASN A 321 8.63 19.08 -18.49
CA ASN A 321 7.70 19.95 -17.77
C ASN A 321 8.11 21.43 -17.90
N ARG A 322 9.40 21.72 -17.81
CA ARG A 322 9.94 23.07 -18.07
C ARG A 322 9.64 23.53 -19.50
N MET A 323 9.87 22.68 -20.50
CA MET A 323 9.53 22.99 -21.89
C MET A 323 8.03 23.20 -22.10
N LEU A 324 7.17 22.42 -21.44
CA LEU A 324 5.71 22.62 -21.50
C LEU A 324 5.32 23.98 -20.92
N VAL A 325 5.87 24.35 -19.76
CA VAL A 325 5.64 25.67 -19.15
C VAL A 325 6.10 26.80 -20.08
N ASP A 326 7.29 26.67 -20.68
CA ASP A 326 7.80 27.67 -21.62
C ASP A 326 6.93 27.79 -22.88
N ARG A 327 6.47 26.66 -23.43
CA ARG A 327 5.55 26.63 -24.58
C ARG A 327 4.18 27.21 -24.23
N ASN A 328 3.63 26.89 -23.07
CA ASN A 328 2.36 27.47 -22.61
C ASN A 328 2.48 28.99 -22.44
N ARG A 329 3.59 29.47 -21.87
CA ARG A 329 3.87 30.90 -21.76
C ARG A 329 4.01 31.58 -23.12
N GLU A 330 4.59 30.88 -24.10
CA GLU A 330 4.67 31.35 -25.48
C GLU A 330 3.29 31.40 -26.15
N ILE A 331 2.44 30.39 -25.92
CA ILE A 331 1.05 30.37 -26.37
C ILE A 331 0.29 31.57 -25.79
N GLU A 332 0.34 31.79 -24.48
CA GLU A 332 -0.31 32.95 -23.83
C GLU A 332 0.18 34.28 -24.43
N LYS A 333 1.48 34.39 -24.71
CA LYS A 333 2.05 35.59 -25.35
C LYS A 333 1.54 35.77 -26.78
N LEU A 334 1.39 34.69 -27.54
CA LEU A 334 0.86 34.71 -28.90
C LEU A 334 -0.65 35.00 -28.91
N GLU A 335 -1.42 34.43 -27.99
CA GLU A 335 -2.84 34.71 -27.78
C GLU A 335 -3.06 36.17 -27.41
N LYS A 336 -2.26 36.71 -26.47
CA LYS A 336 -2.31 38.12 -26.11
C LYS A 336 -2.01 39.02 -27.31
N ARG A 337 -0.99 38.69 -28.11
CA ARG A 337 -0.71 39.41 -29.36
C ARG A 337 -1.86 39.29 -30.35
N LEU A 338 -2.47 38.12 -30.49
CA LEU A 338 -3.59 37.91 -31.38
C LEU A 338 -4.77 38.79 -30.96
N LEU A 339 -5.10 38.83 -29.66
CA LEU A 339 -6.12 39.72 -29.09
C LEU A 339 -5.80 41.20 -29.31
N GLU A 340 -4.53 41.61 -29.19
CA GLU A 340 -4.09 42.99 -29.45
C GLU A 340 -4.07 43.36 -30.94
N THR A 341 -3.84 42.38 -31.83
CA THR A 341 -3.81 42.58 -33.30
C THR A 341 -5.14 42.32 -34.00
N THR A 342 -6.15 41.79 -33.29
CA THR A 342 -7.50 41.64 -33.80
C THR A 342 -8.26 42.94 -33.51
N PRO A 343 -8.43 43.84 -34.49
CA PRO A 343 -9.23 45.03 -34.26
C PRO A 343 -10.66 44.61 -33.96
N THR A 344 -11.24 45.28 -32.97
CA THR A 344 -12.64 45.24 -32.56
C THR A 344 -13.58 45.41 -33.77
N PHE A 345 -13.88 44.31 -34.46
CA PHE A 345 -14.98 44.21 -35.41
C PHE A 345 -15.84 43.02 -35.02
N VAL A 346 -16.89 43.35 -34.28
CA VAL A 346 -18.30 43.03 -34.54
C VAL A 346 -19.02 42.93 -33.20
N SER A 347 -19.83 43.96 -32.93
CA SER A 347 -20.88 43.95 -31.91
C SER A 347 -22.05 43.06 -32.38
N PRO A 348 -22.94 42.61 -31.47
CA PRO A 348 -23.75 41.41 -31.63
C PRO A 348 -25.01 41.67 -32.45
N SER A 349 -25.41 40.71 -33.30
CA SER A 349 -26.77 40.65 -33.84
C SER A 349 -27.16 39.21 -34.21
N ASN A 350 -28.14 38.71 -33.46
CA ASN A 350 -29.25 37.79 -33.75
C ASN A 350 -29.25 36.85 -34.99
N PHE A 351 -29.95 35.73 -34.80
CA PHE A 351 -30.36 34.62 -35.70
C PHE A 351 -29.49 33.37 -35.60
N SER A 352 -29.89 32.33 -34.84
CA SER A 352 -30.97 31.33 -35.09
C SER A 352 -30.55 30.24 -36.09
N VAL A 353 -30.34 29.04 -35.54
CA VAL A 353 -30.71 27.68 -36.01
C VAL A 353 -30.82 27.44 -37.52
N LEU A 354 -30.06 26.44 -38.01
CA LEU A 354 -30.45 25.33 -38.93
C LEU A 354 -29.17 24.52 -39.26
N THR A 355 -28.97 23.35 -38.63
CA THR A 355 -29.09 21.99 -39.20
C THR A 355 -28.57 21.77 -40.64
N ALA A 356 -27.71 20.75 -40.71
CA ALA A 356 -27.58 19.74 -41.76
C ALA A 356 -26.76 20.07 -43.03
N ASP A 357 -25.67 19.30 -43.13
CA ASP A 357 -25.39 18.37 -44.24
C ASP A 357 -24.23 18.66 -45.20
N CYS A 358 -23.46 17.57 -45.36
CA CYS A 358 -22.71 17.15 -46.54
C CYS A 358 -21.42 17.97 -46.85
N SER A 359 -20.30 17.40 -47.25
CA SER A 359 -20.07 16.09 -47.89
C SER A 359 -18.58 15.95 -48.25
N TRP A 360 -18.06 14.72 -48.13
CA TRP A 360 -17.17 14.06 -49.11
C TRP A 360 -15.69 14.50 -49.14
N SER A 361 -14.69 13.63 -49.34
CA SER A 361 -14.62 12.18 -49.47
C SER A 361 -13.14 11.78 -49.67
N SER A 362 -12.80 10.58 -49.18
CA SER A 362 -11.98 9.55 -49.83
C SER A 362 -10.54 9.84 -50.28
N ILE A 363 -9.59 9.11 -49.68
CA ILE A 363 -8.61 8.31 -50.43
C ILE A 363 -8.49 6.92 -49.77
N SER A 364 -8.58 5.88 -50.60
CA SER A 364 -8.59 4.46 -50.23
C SER A 364 -7.26 3.77 -50.61
N SER A 365 -6.82 2.86 -49.72
CA SER A 365 -6.14 1.56 -49.91
C SER A 365 -4.88 1.39 -50.80
N SER A 366 -3.83 0.77 -50.26
CA SER A 366 -3.37 -0.58 -50.69
C SER A 366 -2.19 -1.18 -49.89
N SER A 367 -2.26 -2.52 -49.72
CA SER A 367 -1.24 -3.57 -49.45
C SER A 367 -0.48 -3.71 -48.10
N SER A 368 -0.72 -4.87 -47.44
CA SER A 368 -0.11 -5.49 -46.24
C SER A 368 1.30 -6.10 -46.46
N PRO A 369 1.91 -6.91 -45.54
CA PRO A 369 1.76 -7.12 -44.08
C PRO A 369 3.10 -7.12 -43.28
N SER A 370 3.08 -6.82 -41.96
CA SER A 370 3.66 -7.66 -40.87
C SER A 370 3.91 -6.88 -39.57
N ASP A 371 3.29 -7.35 -38.49
CA ASP A 371 3.67 -7.27 -37.06
C ASP A 371 4.17 -5.94 -36.49
N ARG A 372 3.24 -5.12 -35.97
CA ARG A 372 3.44 -4.36 -34.73
C ARG A 372 2.12 -4.24 -33.95
N ARG A 373 2.20 -4.51 -32.64
CA ARG A 373 1.13 -4.38 -31.64
C ARG A 373 0.35 -3.07 -31.83
N SER A 374 -0.97 -3.23 -31.93
CA SER A 374 -1.97 -2.15 -32.02
C SER A 374 -1.83 -1.13 -30.88
N PRO A 375 -1.84 0.18 -31.17
CA PRO A 375 -2.25 1.18 -30.18
C PRO A 375 -3.78 1.05 -29.95
N ARG A 376 -4.22 1.22 -28.70
CA ARG A 376 -5.65 1.19 -28.34
C ARG A 376 -6.45 2.25 -29.11
N PRO A 377 -7.74 1.99 -29.42
CA PRO A 377 -8.55 2.89 -30.23
C PRO A 377 -8.79 4.24 -29.54
N LEU A 378 -8.85 5.32 -30.33
CA LEU A 378 -9.08 6.70 -29.87
C LEU A 378 -10.40 6.89 -29.11
N SER A 379 -11.36 5.95 -29.24
CA SER A 379 -12.60 5.93 -28.48
C SER A 379 -12.36 5.84 -26.97
N GLU A 380 -11.41 5.01 -26.52
CA GLU A 380 -11.08 4.86 -25.09
C GLU A 380 -10.32 6.08 -24.54
N ARG A 381 -9.56 6.79 -25.39
CA ARG A 381 -8.89 8.04 -25.00
C ARG A 381 -9.86 9.22 -24.93
N LEU A 382 -10.85 9.26 -25.80
CA LEU A 382 -11.94 10.25 -25.74
C LEU A 382 -12.86 9.99 -24.56
N GLU A 383 -13.13 8.73 -24.21
CA GLU A 383 -13.90 8.37 -23.02
C GLU A 383 -13.20 8.82 -21.72
N ALA A 384 -11.87 8.69 -21.63
CA ALA A 384 -11.10 9.22 -20.52
C ALA A 384 -11.11 10.76 -20.45
N VAL A 385 -11.08 11.45 -21.61
CA VAL A 385 -11.16 12.92 -21.67
C VAL A 385 -12.57 13.43 -21.37
N CYS A 386 -13.61 12.72 -21.81
CA CYS A 386 -15.01 13.00 -21.49
C CYS A 386 -15.32 12.76 -20.00
N ASN A 387 -14.72 11.74 -19.39
CA ASN A 387 -14.86 11.52 -17.94
C ASN A 387 -14.19 12.64 -17.13
N VAL A 388 -13.00 13.11 -17.52
CA VAL A 388 -12.36 14.28 -16.85
C VAL A 388 -13.16 15.58 -17.08
N ALA A 389 -13.78 15.75 -18.26
CA ALA A 389 -14.66 16.88 -18.54
C ALA A 389 -15.96 16.85 -17.70
N GLN A 390 -16.49 15.67 -17.37
CA GLN A 390 -17.66 15.52 -16.49
C GLN A 390 -17.36 15.87 -15.03
N PHE A 391 -16.13 15.67 -14.54
CA PHE A 391 -15.71 16.07 -13.20
C PHE A 391 -15.40 17.57 -13.05
N LEU A 392 -15.00 18.24 -14.14
CA LEU A 392 -14.74 19.70 -14.15
C LEU A 392 -15.97 20.54 -14.53
N ALA A 393 -17.01 19.92 -15.08
CA ALA A 393 -18.23 20.58 -15.51
C ALA A 393 -18.92 21.40 -14.40
N PRO A 394 -19.03 20.93 -13.13
CA PRO A 394 -19.66 21.72 -12.07
C PRO A 394 -18.90 23.02 -11.77
N SER A 395 -17.56 22.97 -11.75
CA SER A 395 -16.69 24.11 -11.48
C SER A 395 -16.72 25.15 -12.61
N LEU A 396 -16.81 24.70 -13.85
CA LEU A 396 -16.92 25.56 -15.04
C LEU A 396 -18.30 26.21 -15.16
N ILE A 397 -19.38 25.50 -14.81
CA ILE A 397 -20.74 26.04 -14.78
C ILE A 397 -20.86 27.12 -13.70
N VAL A 398 -20.26 26.93 -12.52
CA VAL A 398 -20.22 27.92 -11.44
C VAL A 398 -19.42 29.17 -11.84
N MET A 399 -18.26 29.01 -12.49
CA MET A 399 -17.49 30.15 -13.03
C MET A 399 -18.26 30.90 -14.13
N TRP A 400 -18.97 30.19 -15.01
CA TRP A 400 -19.75 30.79 -16.08
C TRP A 400 -20.97 31.59 -15.56
N PHE A 401 -21.65 31.10 -14.51
CA PHE A 401 -22.72 31.85 -13.84
C PHE A 401 -22.20 33.04 -13.02
N ALA A 402 -20.99 32.95 -12.45
CA ALA A 402 -20.36 34.07 -11.73
C ALA A 402 -19.90 35.18 -12.69
N TYR A 403 -19.41 34.82 -13.88
CA TYR A 403 -18.94 35.78 -14.89
C TYR A 403 -20.09 36.54 -15.57
N ASN A 404 -21.25 35.91 -15.77
CA ASN A 404 -22.42 36.54 -16.42
C ASN A 404 -23.31 37.38 -15.47
N LYS A 405 -22.88 37.60 -14.23
CA LYS A 405 -23.57 38.44 -13.23
C LYS A 405 -22.85 39.76 -12.91
N MET A 406 -21.71 40.03 -13.58
CA MET A 406 -21.12 41.37 -13.70
C MET A 406 -21.48 41.95 -15.07
#